data_AF-A0A839QFC5-F1
#
_entry.id   AF-A0A839QFC5-F1
#
_cell.length_a   1.000
_cell.length_b   1.000
_cell.length_c   1.000
_cell.angle_alpha   90.00
_cell.angle_beta   90.00
_cell.angle_gamma   90.00
#
_symmetry.space_group_name_H-M   'P 1'
#
loop_
_entity.id
_entity.type
_entity.pdbx_description
1 polymer ?
#
loop_
_entity_poly.entity_id
_entity_poly.type
_entity_poly.pdbx_seq_one_letter_code
_entity_poly.pdbx_strand_id
1 'polypeptide(L)' 'MGEYRLYTDAEKAAYNAPACELCGQHRHIRWTDQGEGEAHWLPRDAGCSNEACTSR' A
#
# COMPACT_ATOMS: atom_id res chain seq x y z
N MET A 1 3.50 7.98 -10.99
CA MET A 1 4.56 6.98 -11.21
C MET A 1 5.06 6.57 -9.83
N GLY A 2 4.57 5.44 -9.32
CA GLY A 2 4.92 4.98 -7.96
C GLY A 2 6.35 4.44 -7.96
N GLU A 3 7.17 4.89 -7.03
CA GLU A 3 8.52 4.39 -6.82
C GLU A 3 8.47 2.88 -6.59
N TYR A 4 9.16 2.11 -7.43
CA TYR A 4 9.27 0.66 -7.28
C TYR A 4 10.25 0.38 -6.14
N ARG A 5 9.73 0.28 -4.91
CA ARG A 5 10.49 -0.11 -3.72
C ARG A 5 9.91 -1.38 -3.14
N LEU A 6 10.79 -2.34 -2.84
CA LEU A 6 10.47 -3.50 -2.04
C LEU A 6 10.71 -3.16 -0.56
N TYR A 7 9.88 -3.74 0.30
CA TYR A 7 9.88 -3.49 1.73
C TYR A 7 10.26 -4.76 2.47
N THR A 8 11.03 -4.59 3.54
CA THR A 8 11.24 -5.63 4.56
C THR A 8 9.99 -5.82 5.40
N ASP A 9 9.93 -6.90 6.19
CA ASP A 9 8.79 -7.14 7.09
C ASP A 9 8.62 -6.02 8.14
N ALA A 10 9.75 -5.51 8.67
CA ALA A 10 9.76 -4.39 9.60
C ALA A 10 9.23 -3.10 8.95
N GLU A 11 9.64 -2.80 7.71
CA GLU A 11 9.14 -1.62 7.00
C GLU A 11 7.66 -1.78 6.62
N LYS A 12 7.22 -2.97 6.22
CA LYS A 12 5.80 -3.28 5.96
C LYS A 12 4.94 -3.05 7.22
N ALA A 13 5.42 -3.45 8.39
CA ALA A 13 4.72 -3.25 9.65
C ALA A 13 4.63 -1.76 10.06
N ALA A 14 5.66 -0.98 9.73
CA ALA A 14 5.72 0.47 9.99
C ALA A 14 5.14 1.32 8.84
N TYR A 15 4.71 0.70 7.74
CA TYR A 15 4.28 1.42 6.55
C TYR A 15 2.97 2.15 6.79
N ASN A 16 3.00 3.48 6.63
CA ASN A 16 1.80 4.30 6.68
C ASN A 16 1.28 4.55 5.26
N ALA A 17 0.09 4.02 4.97
CA ALA A 17 -0.53 4.17 3.67
C ALA A 17 -0.94 5.62 3.41
N PRO A 18 -0.73 6.14 2.19
CA PRO A 18 -1.13 7.50 1.86
C PRO A 18 -2.63 7.69 2.04
N ALA A 19 -3.04 8.88 2.45
CA ALA A 19 -4.44 9.26 2.44
C ALA A 19 -4.95 9.37 1.00
N CYS A 20 -6.19 8.93 0.78
CA CYS A 20 -6.88 9.18 -0.46
C CYS A 20 -7.25 10.68 -0.54
N GLU A 21 -6.96 11.29 -1.69
CA GLU A 21 -7.17 12.73 -1.91
C GLU A 21 -8.64 13.15 -1.89
N LEU A 22 -9.58 12.21 -1.96
CA LEU A 22 -11.02 12.47 -1.98
C LEU A 22 -11.68 12.21 -0.63
N CYS A 23 -11.47 11.00 -0.07
CA CYS A 23 -12.10 10.58 1.19
C CYS A 23 -11.28 11.00 2.43
N GLY A 24 -10.01 11.41 2.27
CA GLY A 24 -9.09 11.71 3.37
C GLY A 24 -8.67 10.48 4.20
N GLN A 25 -9.26 9.32 3.96
CA GLN A 25 -8.92 8.07 4.66
C GLN A 25 -7.68 7.41 4.04
N HIS A 26 -6.92 6.69 4.87
CA HIS A 26 -5.79 5.89 4.38
C HIS A 26 -6.26 4.88 3.33
N ARG A 27 -5.49 4.77 2.25
CA ARG A 27 -5.75 3.80 1.18
C ARG A 27 -5.42 2.39 1.67
N HIS A 28 -6.17 1.40 1.17
CA HIS A 28 -5.83 0.00 1.42
C HIS A 28 -4.65 -0.38 0.55
N ILE A 29 -3.56 -0.83 1.19
CA ILE A 29 -2.41 -1.38 0.50
C ILE A 29 -2.39 -2.89 0.67
N ARG A 30 -2.41 -3.59 -0.45
CA ARG A 30 -2.21 -5.04 -0.51
C ARG A 30 -0.74 -5.34 -0.74
N TRP A 31 -0.16 -6.12 0.14
CA TRP A 31 1.22 -6.57 -0.02
C TRP A 31 1.29 -7.82 -0.88
N THR A 32 2.20 -7.81 -1.85
CA THR A 32 2.49 -8.97 -2.70
C THR A 32 3.92 -9.39 -2.45
N ASP A 33 4.13 -10.66 -2.12
CA ASP A 33 5.46 -11.25 -2.02
C ASP A 33 6.10 -11.34 -3.42
N GLN A 34 7.38 -10.98 -3.54
CA GLN A 34 8.14 -11.00 -4.78
C GLN A 34 9.26 -12.05 -4.79
N GLY A 35 9.38 -12.88 -3.75
CA GLY A 35 10.34 -13.99 -3.69
C GLY A 35 11.37 -13.82 -2.57
N GLU A 36 12.48 -14.56 -2.66
CA GLU A 36 13.41 -14.69 -1.54
C GLU A 36 14.40 -13.53 -1.46
N GLY A 37 14.24 -12.69 -0.43
CA GLY A 37 15.12 -11.58 -0.07
C GLY A 37 14.65 -10.92 1.22
N GLU A 38 15.51 -10.15 1.90
CA GLU A 38 15.13 -9.45 3.14
C GLU A 38 14.00 -8.43 2.88
N ALA A 39 14.06 -7.73 1.74
CA ALA A 39 13.01 -6.86 1.22
C ALA A 39 12.33 -7.52 0.02
N HIS A 40 11.18 -8.16 0.24
CA HIS A 40 10.41 -8.88 -0.77
C HIS A 40 8.95 -8.42 -0.87
N TRP A 41 8.50 -7.54 0.02
CA TRP A 41 7.12 -7.08 0.03
C TRP A 41 6.93 -5.91 -0.92
N LEU A 42 6.05 -6.09 -1.91
CA LEU A 42 5.65 -5.02 -2.82
C LEU A 42 4.28 -4.46 -2.42
N PRO A 43 4.16 -3.16 -2.10
CA PRO A 43 2.89 -2.53 -1.81
C PRO A 43 2.12 -2.29 -3.12
N ARG A 44 0.89 -2.78 -3.18
CA ARG A 44 -0.06 -2.52 -4.26
C ARG A 44 -1.24 -1.75 -3.70
N ASP A 45 -1.52 -0.61 -4.29
CA ASP A 45 -2.73 0.12 -3.96
C ASP A 45 -3.97 -0.71 -4.35
N ALA A 46 -4.83 -0.96 -3.37
CA ALA A 46 -6.06 -1.72 -3.50
C ALA A 46 -7.31 -0.84 -3.41
N GLY A 47 -7.17 0.49 -3.45
CA GLY A 47 -8.27 1.47 -3.43
C GLY A 47 -8.46 2.19 -2.09
N CYS A 48 -9.48 3.07 -2.02
CA CYS A 48 -9.89 3.68 -0.73
C CYS A 48 -10.61 2.61 0.11
N SER A 49 -10.25 2.54 1.39
CA SER A 49 -10.86 1.66 2.41
C SER A 49 -12.35 1.94 2.63
N ASN A 50 -12.79 3.14 2.24
CA ASN A 50 -14.16 3.59 2.37
C ASN A 50 -14.96 3.15 1.14
N GLU A 51 -15.91 2.25 1.32
CA GLU A 51 -16.85 1.83 0.26
C GLU A 51 -17.72 3.00 -0.24
N ALA A 52 -17.92 4.04 0.57
CA ALA A 52 -18.61 5.26 0.15
C ALA A 52 -17.71 6.20 -0.68
N CYS A 53 -16.39 5.95 -0.74
CA CYS A 53 -15.50 6.66 -1.64
C CYS A 53 -15.66 6.10 -3.04
N THR A 54 -16.51 6.72 -3.85
CA THR A 54 -16.84 6.31 -5.21
C THR A 54 -15.79 6.69 -6.25
N SER A 55 -14.55 6.99 -5.82
CA SER A 55 -13.44 7.22 -6.75
C SER A 55 -13.03 5.90 -7.39
N ARG A 56 -13.71 5.55 -8.47
CA ARG A 56 -13.23 4.56 -9.43
C ARG A 56 -12.08 5.12 -10.25
#